data_AF-N1ZTT9-F1
#
_entry.id   AF-N1ZTT9-F1
#
_cell.length_a   1.000
_cell.length_b   1.000
_cell.length_c   1.000
_cell.angle_alpha   90.00
_cell.angle_beta   90.00
_cell.angle_gamma   90.00
#
_symmetry.space_group_name_H-M   'P 1'
#
loop_
_entity.id
_entity.type
_entity.pdbx_description
1 polymer ?
#
loop_
_entity_poly.entity_id
_entity_poly.type
_entity_poly.pdbx_seq_one_letter_code
_entity_poly.pdbx_strand_id
1 'polypeptide(L)'
;MGAVRFEGVDILDSLGQIMELHTQHYKDDFDMDKELIPKLALSGEPEDRRLLWMSRPCGTYTLREWEVYLEGSHANNVWKFYHEQTKDPVLAYALSIKDVQDGKVVGDIYPLEYGAHVERVKLLTCPIGKVAVVFEDGASITLPYQDRRQLMNELMPVHGSPKSMTDLPKDERELAVILKRERLKRSCHATNGNIKEYIDGLKKNTLRGRLKESRTTAPTHKPPAPKKEPER
;
A
#
# COMPACT_ATOMS: atom_id res chain seq x y z
N MET A 1 2.16 -18.67 12.03
CA MET A 1 1.50 -18.93 10.73
C MET A 1 2.50 -18.60 9.63
N GLY A 2 2.59 -19.42 8.59
CA GLY A 2 3.43 -19.10 7.42
C GLY A 2 2.94 -17.81 6.75
N ALA A 3 3.78 -17.19 5.92
CA ALA A 3 3.33 -16.08 5.08
C ALA A 3 2.17 -16.57 4.20
N VAL A 4 1.14 -15.74 4.00
CA VAL A 4 0.04 -16.03 3.08
C VAL A 4 0.19 -15.17 1.83
N ARG A 5 -0.26 -15.67 0.70
CA ARG A 5 -0.49 -14.88 -0.51
C ARG A 5 -1.88 -15.16 -1.06
N PHE A 6 -2.42 -14.21 -1.79
CA PHE A 6 -3.69 -14.37 -2.50
C PHE A 6 -3.42 -14.18 -3.97
N GLU A 7 -3.52 -15.25 -4.75
CA GLU A 7 -3.16 -15.23 -6.16
C GLU A 7 -4.36 -14.96 -7.09
N GLY A 8 -4.13 -14.17 -8.14
CA GLY A 8 -5.12 -13.96 -9.20
C GLY A 8 -6.40 -13.28 -8.74
N VAL A 9 -6.30 -12.39 -7.74
CA VAL A 9 -7.43 -11.65 -7.19
C VAL A 9 -7.64 -10.33 -7.93
N ASP A 10 -8.88 -9.82 -7.88
CA ASP A 10 -9.16 -8.43 -8.23
C ASP A 10 -8.56 -7.53 -7.14
N ILE A 11 -7.47 -6.84 -7.48
CA ILE A 11 -6.70 -6.05 -6.52
C ILE A 11 -7.56 -4.91 -5.98
N LEU A 12 -8.20 -4.12 -6.85
CA LEU A 12 -8.94 -2.94 -6.42
C LEU A 12 -10.18 -3.31 -5.60
N ASP A 13 -10.89 -4.38 -5.97
CA ASP A 13 -12.01 -4.87 -5.16
C ASP A 13 -11.54 -5.31 -3.76
N SER A 14 -10.44 -6.08 -3.70
CA SER A 14 -9.88 -6.57 -2.44
C SER A 14 -9.41 -5.42 -1.53
N LEU A 15 -8.67 -4.47 -2.08
CA LEU A 15 -8.18 -3.29 -1.34
C LEU A 15 -9.33 -2.39 -0.88
N GLY A 16 -10.35 -2.21 -1.71
CA GLY A 16 -11.54 -1.43 -1.36
C GLY A 16 -12.29 -2.03 -0.17
N GLN A 17 -12.46 -3.36 -0.14
CA GLN A 17 -13.05 -4.05 1.00
C GLN A 17 -12.21 -3.91 2.28
N ILE A 18 -10.88 -4.01 2.18
CA ILE A 18 -9.96 -3.82 3.32
C ILE A 18 -10.04 -2.38 3.83
N MET A 19 -10.00 -1.39 2.93
CA MET A 19 -10.15 0.03 3.25
C MET A 19 -11.47 0.28 3.98
N GLU A 20 -12.60 -0.23 3.47
CA GLU A 20 -13.91 -0.04 4.10
C GLU A 20 -14.00 -0.58 5.54
N LEU A 21 -13.23 -1.63 5.85
CA LEU A 21 -13.17 -2.23 7.17
C LEU A 21 -12.26 -1.48 8.15
N HIS A 22 -11.17 -0.90 7.65
CA HIS A 22 -10.06 -0.45 8.49
C HIS A 22 -9.88 1.08 8.51
N THR A 23 -10.15 1.75 7.39
CA THR A 23 -10.04 3.20 7.24
C THR A 23 -11.31 3.89 7.71
N GLN A 24 -11.17 4.86 8.61
CA GLN A 24 -12.27 5.59 9.26
C GLN A 24 -12.43 7.00 8.70
N HIS A 25 -11.30 7.63 8.38
CA HIS A 25 -11.21 8.98 7.84
C HIS A 25 -10.44 8.97 6.53
N TYR A 26 -10.68 9.98 5.69
CA TYR A 26 -10.01 10.16 4.39
C TYR A 26 -10.14 8.93 3.47
N LYS A 27 -11.35 8.36 3.40
CA LYS A 27 -11.62 7.21 2.53
C LYS A 27 -11.48 7.55 1.04
N ASP A 28 -11.66 8.82 0.72
CA ASP A 28 -11.41 9.44 -0.58
C ASP A 28 -9.93 9.34 -1.01
N ASP A 29 -8.98 9.08 -0.09
CA ASP A 29 -7.60 8.74 -0.49
C ASP A 29 -7.57 7.49 -1.39
N PHE A 30 -8.51 6.56 -1.21
CA PHE A 30 -8.63 5.38 -2.05
C PHE A 30 -9.08 5.70 -3.49
N ASP A 31 -9.65 6.88 -3.74
CA ASP A 31 -9.94 7.33 -5.10
C ASP A 31 -8.64 7.55 -5.88
N MET A 32 -7.59 8.07 -5.23
CA MET A 32 -6.26 8.19 -5.83
C MET A 32 -5.66 6.83 -6.15
N ASP A 33 -5.85 5.83 -5.26
CA ASP A 33 -5.38 4.45 -5.50
C ASP A 33 -6.08 3.82 -6.72
N LYS A 34 -7.41 4.03 -6.85
CA LYS A 34 -8.21 3.56 -8.00
C LYS A 34 -7.80 4.22 -9.31
N GLU A 35 -7.29 5.45 -9.28
CA GLU A 35 -6.74 6.09 -10.47
C GLU A 35 -5.31 5.64 -10.80
N LEU A 36 -4.46 5.50 -9.79
CA LEU A 36 -3.04 5.24 -9.95
C LEU A 36 -2.76 3.79 -10.35
N ILE A 37 -3.36 2.81 -9.66
CA ILE A 37 -3.06 1.39 -9.85
C ILE A 37 -3.34 0.92 -11.29
N PRO A 38 -4.48 1.28 -11.93
CA PRO A 38 -4.71 0.93 -13.34
C PRO A 38 -3.71 1.58 -14.29
N LYS A 39 -3.32 2.85 -14.05
CA LYS A 39 -2.31 3.54 -14.88
C LYS A 39 -0.96 2.81 -14.80
N LEU A 40 -0.55 2.39 -13.61
CA LEU A 40 0.68 1.62 -13.39
C LEU A 40 0.58 0.20 -13.98
N ALA A 41 -0.58 -0.44 -13.90
CA ALA A 41 -0.82 -1.77 -14.50
C ALA A 41 -0.63 -1.75 -16.03
N LEU A 42 -1.08 -0.67 -16.68
CA LEU A 42 -0.97 -0.46 -18.12
C LEU A 42 0.39 0.11 -18.54
N SER A 43 1.26 0.46 -17.60
CA SER A 43 2.60 0.91 -17.93
C SER A 43 3.44 -0.24 -18.51
N GLY A 44 4.38 0.14 -19.38
CA GLY A 44 5.36 -0.79 -19.95
C GLY A 44 6.49 -1.14 -18.98
N GLU A 45 6.60 -0.43 -17.86
CA GLU A 45 7.68 -0.59 -16.89
C GLU A 45 7.38 -1.73 -15.91
N PRO A 46 8.19 -2.79 -15.85
CA PRO A 46 7.91 -3.94 -14.99
C PRO A 46 7.81 -3.58 -13.49
N GLU A 47 8.57 -2.58 -13.05
CA GLU A 47 8.60 -2.12 -11.65
C GLU A 47 7.35 -1.32 -11.25
N ASP A 48 6.60 -0.76 -12.19
CA ASP A 48 5.30 -0.13 -11.90
C ASP A 48 4.24 -1.17 -11.49
N ARG A 49 4.45 -2.44 -11.85
CA ARG A 49 3.58 -3.56 -11.44
C ARG A 49 3.94 -4.14 -10.06
N ARG A 50 4.82 -3.45 -9.31
CA ARG A 50 5.32 -3.87 -8.00
C ARG A 50 5.09 -2.74 -7.00
N LEU A 51 4.05 -2.90 -6.20
CA LEU A 51 3.56 -1.83 -5.32
C LEU A 51 3.56 -2.28 -3.87
N LEU A 52 3.63 -1.29 -2.99
CA LEU A 52 3.31 -1.42 -1.58
C LEU A 52 2.07 -0.57 -1.30
N TRP A 53 1.09 -1.16 -0.63
CA TRP A 53 -0.12 -0.47 -0.24
C TRP A 53 -0.33 -0.57 1.27
N MET A 54 -0.82 0.51 1.87
CA MET A 54 -1.23 0.51 3.27
C MET A 54 -2.61 1.11 3.43
N SER A 55 -3.39 0.52 4.33
CA SER A 55 -4.58 1.14 4.91
C SER A 55 -4.29 1.51 6.35
N ARG A 56 -4.68 2.73 6.72
CA ARG A 56 -4.60 3.27 8.06
C ARG A 56 -6.00 3.72 8.52
N PRO A 57 -6.20 4.03 9.81
CA PRO A 57 -7.44 4.67 10.25
C PRO A 57 -7.70 6.00 9.53
N CYS A 58 -6.63 6.73 9.18
CA CYS A 58 -6.69 8.02 8.50
C CYS A 58 -6.06 7.88 7.09
N GLY A 59 -6.80 7.32 6.14
CA GLY A 59 -6.41 7.24 4.74
C GLY A 59 -5.67 5.98 4.29
N THR A 60 -5.36 5.95 3.00
CA THR A 60 -4.64 4.88 2.30
C THR A 60 -3.46 5.45 1.52
N TYR A 61 -2.46 4.62 1.22
CA TYR A 61 -1.33 5.01 0.39
C TYR A 61 -0.90 3.85 -0.52
N THR A 62 -0.79 4.13 -1.82
CA THR A 62 -0.07 3.31 -2.79
C THR A 62 1.32 3.90 -3.07
N LEU A 63 2.36 3.09 -2.96
CA LEU A 63 3.74 3.46 -3.27
C LEU A 63 4.35 2.45 -4.24
N ARG A 64 5.24 2.90 -5.14
CA ARG A 64 6.07 1.98 -5.92
C ARG A 64 7.07 1.32 -5.00
N GLU A 65 7.15 -0.02 -5.07
CA GLU A 65 7.94 -0.80 -4.12
C GLU A 65 9.42 -0.40 -4.18
N TRP A 66 9.97 -0.21 -5.38
CA TRP A 66 11.37 0.12 -5.57
C TRP A 66 11.75 1.48 -4.97
N GLU A 67 10.85 2.46 -4.99
CA GLU A 67 11.09 3.79 -4.40
C GLU A 67 11.14 3.74 -2.88
N VAL A 68 10.42 2.80 -2.25
CA VAL A 68 10.48 2.59 -0.79
C VAL A 68 11.88 2.13 -0.35
N TYR A 69 12.65 1.52 -1.23
CA TYR A 69 14.04 1.12 -0.97
C TYR A 69 15.08 2.21 -1.36
N LEU A 70 14.64 3.38 -1.82
CA LEU A 70 15.52 4.53 -2.03
C LEU A 70 15.61 5.40 -0.77
N GLU A 71 16.80 5.49 -0.19
CA GLU A 71 17.00 6.25 1.05
C GLU A 71 16.64 7.73 0.88
N GLY A 72 15.72 8.22 1.71
CA GLY A 72 15.31 9.62 1.72
C GLY A 72 14.30 10.00 0.63
N SER A 73 13.88 9.07 -0.22
CA SER A 73 12.79 9.30 -1.18
C SER A 73 11.46 9.59 -0.47
N HIS A 74 10.51 10.20 -1.18
CA HIS A 74 9.17 10.40 -0.64
C HIS A 74 8.54 9.09 -0.17
N ALA A 75 8.59 8.03 -1.00
CA ALA A 75 8.02 6.73 -0.67
C ALA A 75 8.71 6.09 0.54
N ASN A 76 10.04 6.17 0.65
CA ASN A 76 10.78 5.65 1.80
C ASN A 76 10.39 6.38 3.09
N ASN A 77 10.26 7.71 3.04
CA ASN A 77 9.87 8.51 4.19
C ASN A 77 8.43 8.22 4.63
N VAL A 78 7.48 8.17 3.69
CA VAL A 78 6.07 7.81 3.95
C VAL A 78 5.98 6.42 4.57
N TRP A 79 6.67 5.43 4.00
CA TRP A 79 6.60 4.04 4.46
C TRP A 79 7.17 3.84 5.88
N LYS A 80 8.15 4.65 6.31
CA LYS A 80 8.69 4.58 7.68
C LYS A 80 7.87 5.40 8.67
N PHE A 81 7.37 6.56 8.24
CA PHE A 81 6.75 7.57 9.11
C PHE A 81 5.67 6.99 10.02
N TYR A 82 4.73 6.21 9.48
CA TYR A 82 3.62 5.69 10.28
C TYR A 82 4.04 4.61 11.28
N HIS A 83 5.16 3.93 11.06
CA HIS A 83 5.69 3.01 12.07
C HIS A 83 6.43 3.76 13.19
N GLU A 84 7.18 4.81 12.84
CA GLU A 84 8.09 5.48 13.77
C GLU A 84 7.42 6.61 14.57
N GLN A 85 6.49 7.34 13.94
CA GLN A 85 5.93 8.58 14.48
C GLN A 85 4.47 8.46 14.90
N THR A 86 3.79 7.37 14.52
CA THR A 86 2.38 7.16 14.84
C THR A 86 2.16 5.86 15.60
N LYS A 87 0.99 5.74 16.23
CA LYS A 87 0.53 4.48 16.82
C LYS A 87 -0.60 3.87 15.99
N ASP A 88 -0.67 4.24 14.71
CA ASP A 88 -1.72 3.79 13.84
C ASP A 88 -1.62 2.27 13.66
N PRO A 89 -2.70 1.50 13.88
CA PRO A 89 -2.74 0.13 13.42
C PRO A 89 -2.71 0.20 11.89
N VAL A 90 -1.62 -0.22 11.26
CA VAL A 90 -1.49 -0.21 9.79
C VAL A 90 -1.69 -1.62 9.25
N LEU A 91 -2.58 -1.77 8.28
CA LEU A 91 -2.63 -2.97 7.44
C LEU A 91 -1.79 -2.72 6.19
N ALA A 92 -0.73 -3.48 6.00
CA ALA A 92 0.23 -3.31 4.91
C ALA A 92 0.24 -4.52 3.99
N TYR A 93 0.40 -4.26 2.69
CA TYR A 93 0.34 -5.27 1.64
C TYR A 93 1.38 -4.97 0.55
N ALA A 94 2.02 -6.02 0.03
CA ALA A 94 2.72 -5.93 -1.23
C ALA A 94 1.84 -6.46 -2.36
N LEU A 95 1.84 -5.77 -3.49
CA LEU A 95 1.02 -6.08 -4.65
C LEU A 95 1.94 -6.45 -5.83
N SER A 96 1.57 -7.52 -6.51
CA SER A 96 2.19 -7.94 -7.77
C SER A 96 1.11 -7.99 -8.84
N ILE A 97 1.00 -6.92 -9.62
CA ILE A 97 0.04 -6.83 -10.72
C ILE A 97 0.49 -7.78 -11.82
N LYS A 98 -0.44 -8.61 -12.31
CA LYS A 98 -0.18 -9.56 -13.40
C LYS A 98 -0.75 -9.03 -14.70
N ASP A 99 -2.00 -8.58 -14.69
CA ASP A 99 -2.72 -8.24 -15.90
C ASP A 99 -3.92 -7.31 -15.64
N VAL A 100 -4.50 -6.77 -16.72
CA VAL A 100 -5.78 -6.06 -16.70
C VAL A 100 -6.78 -6.84 -17.55
N GLN A 101 -7.81 -7.41 -16.91
CA GLN A 101 -8.80 -8.29 -17.54
C GLN A 101 -10.21 -7.75 -17.30
N ASP A 102 -10.97 -7.53 -18.37
CA ASP A 102 -12.34 -6.98 -18.30
C ASP A 102 -12.46 -5.71 -17.45
N GLY A 103 -11.46 -4.83 -17.53
CA GLY A 103 -11.37 -3.59 -16.75
C GLY A 103 -10.94 -3.77 -15.29
N LYS A 104 -10.62 -5.00 -14.86
CA LYS A 104 -10.15 -5.31 -13.50
C LYS A 104 -8.65 -5.49 -13.47
N VAL A 105 -8.00 -4.96 -12.43
CA VAL A 105 -6.56 -5.17 -12.21
C VAL A 105 -6.38 -6.48 -11.44
N VAL A 106 -5.88 -7.50 -12.13
CA VAL A 106 -5.70 -8.84 -11.58
C VAL A 106 -4.25 -9.03 -11.15
N GLY A 107 -4.04 -9.59 -9.96
CA GLY A 107 -2.69 -9.90 -9.49
C GLY A 107 -2.67 -10.60 -8.14
N ASP A 108 -1.50 -10.52 -7.50
CA ASP A 108 -1.27 -11.19 -6.22
C ASP A 108 -1.14 -10.17 -5.08
N ILE A 109 -1.74 -10.48 -3.94
CA ILE A 109 -1.66 -9.69 -2.71
C ILE A 109 -0.92 -10.48 -1.64
N TYR A 110 0.04 -9.84 -1.00
CA TYR A 110 0.83 -10.40 0.09
C TYR A 110 0.66 -9.51 1.33
N PRO A 111 -0.05 -9.95 2.38
CA PRO A 111 -0.03 -9.26 3.66
C PRO A 111 1.38 -9.14 4.22
N LEU A 112 1.70 -7.99 4.79
CA LEU A 112 2.98 -7.69 5.42
C LEU A 112 2.76 -7.43 6.91
N GLU A 113 3.66 -7.98 7.73
CA GLU A 113 3.85 -7.46 9.09
C GLU A 113 4.53 -6.10 8.99
N TYR A 114 3.74 -5.03 9.05
CA TYR A 114 4.18 -3.68 8.70
C TYR A 114 5.43 -3.23 9.45
N GLY A 115 5.45 -3.36 10.79
CA GLY A 115 6.60 -2.95 11.60
C GLY A 115 7.86 -3.76 11.26
N ALA A 116 7.75 -5.08 11.13
CA ALA A 116 8.88 -5.92 10.73
C ALA A 116 9.37 -5.59 9.32
N HIS A 117 8.46 -5.23 8.40
CA HIS A 117 8.82 -4.80 7.05
C HIS A 117 9.54 -3.44 7.06
N VAL A 118 9.10 -2.48 7.88
CA VAL A 118 9.77 -1.18 8.02
C VAL A 118 11.19 -1.35 8.57
N GLU A 119 11.37 -2.12 9.63
CA GLU A 119 12.70 -2.40 10.18
C GLU A 119 13.60 -3.13 9.18
N ARG A 120 13.02 -3.98 8.33
CA ARG A 120 13.73 -4.63 7.23
C ARG A 120 14.16 -3.64 6.15
N VAL A 121 13.28 -2.73 5.73
CA VAL A 121 13.58 -1.69 4.73
C VAL A 121 14.71 -0.79 5.21
N LYS A 122 14.71 -0.37 6.48
CA LYS A 122 15.75 0.48 7.07
C LYS A 122 17.17 -0.09 6.94
N LEU A 123 17.30 -1.43 6.93
CA LEU A 123 18.57 -2.12 6.78
C LEU A 123 19.02 -2.30 5.32
N LEU A 124 18.14 -2.06 4.35
CA LEU A 124 18.30 -2.46 2.95
C LEU A 124 17.94 -1.33 1.98
N THR A 125 18.45 -0.12 2.18
CA THR A 125 18.20 0.99 1.25
C THR A 125 19.39 1.26 0.34
N CYS A 126 19.11 1.78 -0.86
CA CYS A 126 20.09 2.35 -1.77
C CYS A 126 20.01 3.88 -1.72
N PRO A 127 21.13 4.61 -1.71
CA PRO A 127 21.10 6.07 -1.76
C PRO A 127 20.60 6.55 -3.12
N ILE A 128 19.93 7.71 -3.14
CA ILE A 128 19.55 8.39 -4.38
C ILE A 128 20.82 8.96 -5.04
N GLY A 129 21.03 8.66 -6.32
CA GLY A 129 22.18 9.14 -7.08
C GLY A 129 21.82 10.13 -8.17
N LYS A 130 20.63 9.98 -8.76
CA LYS A 130 20.18 10.79 -9.89
C LYS A 130 18.69 11.13 -9.72
N VAL A 131 18.21 12.11 -10.48
CA VAL A 131 16.80 12.39 -10.63
C VAL A 131 16.48 12.50 -12.13
N ALA A 132 15.47 11.77 -12.59
CA ALA A 132 14.91 11.97 -13.93
C ALA A 132 13.85 13.08 -13.84
N VAL A 133 14.00 14.12 -14.66
CA VAL A 133 13.09 15.26 -14.71
C VAL A 133 12.41 15.27 -16.07
N VAL A 134 11.08 15.33 -16.07
CA VAL A 134 10.28 15.60 -17.28
C VAL A 134 9.83 17.04 -17.24
N PHE A 135 10.17 17.81 -18.27
CA PHE A 135 9.83 19.22 -18.40
C PHE A 135 8.54 19.47 -19.17
N GLU A 136 8.06 20.72 -19.18
CA GLU A 136 6.80 21.12 -19.83
C GLU A 136 6.75 20.82 -21.32
N ASP A 137 7.87 21.03 -22.01
CA ASP A 137 8.05 20.74 -23.43
C ASP A 137 8.17 19.24 -23.77
N GLY A 138 8.19 18.37 -22.74
CA GLY A 138 8.31 16.93 -22.88
C GLY A 138 9.75 16.41 -22.83
N ALA A 139 10.76 17.27 -22.68
CA ALA A 139 12.14 16.83 -22.51
C ALA A 139 12.29 16.01 -21.23
N SER A 140 12.96 14.85 -21.33
CA SER A 140 13.30 14.00 -20.19
C SER A 140 14.80 13.98 -19.99
N ILE A 141 15.27 14.52 -18.87
CA ILE A 141 16.70 14.70 -18.59
C ILE A 141 17.03 14.10 -17.22
N THR A 142 18.07 13.28 -17.17
CA THR A 142 18.58 12.72 -15.91
C THR A 142 19.71 13.59 -15.36
N LEU A 143 19.54 14.07 -14.13
CA LEU A 143 20.48 14.95 -13.44
C LEU A 143 21.12 14.25 -12.24
N PRO A 144 22.40 14.53 -11.90
CA PRO A 144 22.98 14.15 -10.62
C PRO A 144 22.15 14.70 -9.46
N TYR A 145 21.87 13.88 -8.45
CA TYR A 145 20.97 14.27 -7.36
C TYR A 145 21.52 15.45 -6.54
N GLN A 146 22.83 15.53 -6.36
CA GLN A 146 23.49 16.60 -5.57
C GLN A 146 23.32 17.97 -6.22
N ASP A 147 23.47 18.06 -7.54
CA ASP A 147 23.45 19.32 -8.30
C ASP A 147 22.07 19.62 -8.90
N ARG A 148 21.06 18.78 -8.62
CA ARG A 148 19.75 18.81 -9.29
C ARG A 148 19.10 20.18 -9.30
N ARG A 149 19.18 20.93 -8.19
CA ARG A 149 18.53 22.24 -8.08
C ARG A 149 19.17 23.27 -9.02
N GLN A 150 20.50 23.31 -9.05
CA GLN A 150 21.22 24.23 -9.91
C GLN A 150 20.98 23.89 -11.38
N LEU A 151 21.21 22.63 -11.77
CA LEU A 151 21.06 22.18 -13.15
C LEU A 151 19.62 22.35 -13.66
N MET A 152 18.62 22.09 -12.81
CA MET A 152 17.22 22.30 -13.17
C MET A 152 16.92 23.78 -13.44
N ASN A 153 17.44 24.71 -12.62
CA ASN A 153 17.28 26.15 -12.86
C ASN A 153 17.92 26.61 -14.16
N GLU A 154 19.04 25.99 -14.56
CA GLU A 154 19.70 26.27 -15.85
C GLU A 154 18.90 25.75 -17.05
N LEU A 155 18.15 24.65 -16.87
CA LEU A 155 17.33 24.02 -17.91
C LEU A 155 15.93 24.64 -18.06
N MET A 156 15.38 25.24 -17.00
CA MET A 156 14.03 25.82 -17.00
C MET A 156 13.79 26.89 -18.08
N PRO A 157 14.73 27.81 -18.40
CA PRO A 157 14.56 28.77 -19.48
C PRO A 157 14.41 28.14 -20.87
N VAL A 158 14.91 26.90 -21.05
CA VAL A 158 14.90 26.19 -22.34
C VAL A 158 13.71 25.25 -22.43
N HIS A 159 13.43 24.49 -21.36
CA HIS A 159 12.46 23.40 -21.37
C HIS A 159 11.15 23.69 -20.64
N GLY A 160 11.05 24.86 -19.98
CA GLY A 160 9.93 25.23 -19.12
C GLY A 160 10.04 24.63 -17.72
N SER A 161 8.94 24.63 -16.97
CA SER A 161 8.94 24.12 -15.59
C SER A 161 9.01 22.59 -15.55
N PRO A 162 9.57 21.98 -14.48
CA PRO A 162 9.47 20.54 -14.25
C PRO A 162 8.01 20.10 -14.05
N LYS A 163 7.55 19.13 -14.86
CA LYS A 163 6.24 18.47 -14.72
C LYS A 163 6.30 17.29 -13.75
N SER A 164 7.38 16.51 -13.80
CA SER A 164 7.59 15.40 -12.88
C SER A 164 9.06 15.18 -12.58
N MET A 165 9.32 14.61 -11.40
CA MET A 165 10.65 14.25 -10.92
C MET A 165 10.59 12.83 -10.38
N THR A 166 11.56 11.99 -10.75
CA THR A 166 11.67 10.61 -10.28
C THR A 166 13.08 10.37 -9.78
N ASP A 167 13.20 10.10 -8.49
CA ASP A 167 14.48 9.76 -7.86
C ASP A 167 14.96 8.40 -8.36
N LEU A 168 16.24 8.29 -8.69
CA LEU A 168 16.87 7.07 -9.20
C LEU A 168 18.02 6.64 -8.29
N PRO A 169 18.23 5.32 -8.11
CA PRO A 169 19.30 4.82 -7.26
C PRO A 169 20.67 5.25 -7.77
N LYS A 170 21.61 5.39 -6.84
CA LYS A 170 23.04 5.51 -7.16
C LYS A 170 23.57 4.23 -7.82
N ASP A 171 23.08 3.07 -7.37
CA ASP A 171 23.40 1.76 -7.92
C ASP A 171 22.11 0.96 -8.22
N GLU A 172 21.77 0.88 -9.51
CA GLU A 172 20.61 0.13 -10.00
C GLU A 172 20.74 -1.38 -9.75
N ARG A 173 21.97 -1.93 -9.76
CA ARG A 173 22.20 -3.36 -9.54
C ARG A 173 22.01 -3.73 -8.09
N GLU A 174 22.50 -2.89 -7.17
CA GLU A 174 22.28 -3.07 -5.74
C GLU A 174 20.79 -3.10 -5.42
N LEU A 175 20.04 -2.10 -5.93
CA LEU A 175 18.59 -2.04 -5.74
C LEU A 175 17.89 -3.27 -6.32
N ALA A 176 18.26 -3.70 -7.52
CA ALA A 176 17.69 -4.89 -8.15
C ALA A 176 17.95 -6.17 -7.33
N VAL A 177 19.13 -6.31 -6.73
CA VAL A 177 19.46 -7.44 -5.84
C VAL A 177 18.62 -7.42 -4.57
N ILE A 178 18.45 -6.25 -3.94
CA ILE A 178 17.61 -6.08 -2.75
C ILE A 178 16.18 -6.50 -3.07
N LEU A 179 15.58 -5.93 -4.11
CA LEU A 179 14.20 -6.20 -4.52
C LEU A 179 14.00 -7.68 -4.85
N LYS A 180 14.90 -8.27 -5.64
CA LYS A 180 14.82 -9.70 -5.99
C LYS A 180 14.84 -10.58 -4.75
N ARG A 181 15.72 -10.27 -3.77
CA ARG A 181 15.84 -11.05 -2.54
C ARG A 181 14.61 -10.92 -1.65
N GLU A 182 14.10 -9.70 -1.45
CA GLU A 182 12.92 -9.49 -0.59
C GLU A 182 11.65 -10.07 -1.23
N ARG A 183 11.48 -9.97 -2.55
CA ARG A 183 10.38 -10.62 -3.29
C ARG A 183 10.48 -12.16 -3.23
N LEU A 184 11.68 -12.71 -3.40
CA LEU A 184 11.90 -14.15 -3.28
C LEU A 184 11.55 -14.64 -1.88
N LYS A 185 12.07 -13.99 -0.83
CA LYS A 185 11.78 -14.31 0.57
C LYS A 185 10.28 -14.27 0.88
N ARG A 186 9.57 -13.28 0.33
CA ARG A 186 8.12 -13.15 0.47
C ARG A 186 7.39 -14.31 -0.19
N SER A 187 7.79 -14.70 -1.40
CA SER A 187 7.10 -15.73 -2.19
C SER A 187 7.43 -17.17 -1.81
N CYS A 188 8.66 -17.47 -1.37
CA CYS A 188 9.15 -18.83 -1.21
C CYS A 188 8.48 -19.62 -0.08
N HIS A 189 8.00 -18.91 0.95
CA HIS A 189 7.30 -19.50 2.09
C HIS A 189 5.81 -19.15 2.13
N ALA A 190 5.31 -18.50 1.07
CA ALA A 190 3.92 -18.08 1.02
C ALA A 190 3.02 -19.25 0.60
N THR A 191 2.04 -19.56 1.44
CA THR A 191 0.95 -20.46 1.07
C THR A 191 -0.18 -19.68 0.42
N ASN A 192 -0.77 -20.20 -0.66
CA ASN A 192 -1.93 -19.56 -1.26
C ASN A 192 -3.14 -19.69 -0.33
N GLY A 193 -3.77 -18.57 -0.01
CA GLY A 193 -4.94 -18.48 0.86
C GLY A 193 -6.18 -18.00 0.10
N ASN A 194 -7.30 -17.93 0.81
CA ASN A 194 -8.54 -17.37 0.29
C ASN A 194 -8.70 -15.92 0.76
N ILE A 195 -8.72 -14.97 -0.18
CA ILE A 195 -8.82 -13.53 0.13
C ILE A 195 -10.13 -13.19 0.87
N LYS A 196 -11.23 -13.86 0.53
CA LYS A 196 -12.53 -13.64 1.17
C LYS A 196 -12.51 -14.07 2.62
N GLU A 197 -11.95 -15.26 2.91
CA GLU A 197 -11.79 -15.74 4.29
C GLU A 197 -10.87 -14.84 5.11
N TYR A 198 -9.81 -14.32 4.49
CA TYR A 198 -8.92 -13.35 5.13
C TYR A 198 -9.64 -12.05 5.49
N ILE A 199 -10.40 -11.46 4.55
CA ILE A 199 -11.19 -10.24 4.77
C ILE A 199 -12.27 -10.47 5.84
N ASP A 200 -12.96 -11.62 5.81
CA ASP A 200 -13.93 -11.99 6.84
C ASP A 200 -13.27 -12.13 8.23
N GLY A 201 -12.04 -12.66 8.28
CA GLY A 201 -11.22 -12.69 9.49
C GLY A 201 -10.86 -11.30 10.02
N LEU A 202 -10.46 -10.37 9.14
CA LEU A 202 -10.22 -8.97 9.52
C LEU A 202 -11.47 -8.35 10.13
N LYS A 203 -12.63 -8.55 9.49
CA LYS A 203 -13.92 -8.02 9.95
C LYS A 203 -14.26 -8.49 11.37
N LYS A 204 -14.07 -9.77 11.70
CA LYS A 204 -14.30 -10.31 13.05
C LYS A 204 -13.38 -9.67 14.10
N ASN A 205 -12.13 -9.40 13.72
CA ASN A 205 -11.15 -8.80 14.61
C ASN A 205 -11.36 -7.31 14.85
N THR A 206 -12.09 -6.60 13.97
CA THR A 206 -12.48 -5.21 14.25
C THR A 206 -13.38 -5.12 15.49
N LEU A 207 -13.34 -3.98 16.19
CA LEU A 207 -14.24 -3.70 17.34
C LEU A 207 -15.72 -3.91 16.98
N ARG A 208 -16.11 -3.53 15.75
CA ARG A 208 -17.47 -3.71 15.23
C ARG A 208 -17.82 -5.18 15.00
N GLY A 209 -16.86 -6.00 14.57
CA GLY A 209 -17.01 -7.45 14.46
C GLY A 209 -17.21 -8.12 15.81
N ARG A 210 -16.32 -7.82 16.77
CA ARG A 210 -16.40 -8.33 18.15
C ARG A 210 -17.70 -7.91 18.86
N LEU A 211 -18.21 -6.70 18.61
CA LEU A 211 -19.50 -6.23 19.13
C LEU A 211 -20.71 -6.93 18.49
N LYS A 212 -20.62 -7.33 17.21
CA LYS A 212 -21.69 -8.11 16.54
C LYS A 212 -21.71 -9.57 17.00
N GLU A 213 -20.56 -10.21 17.13
CA GLU A 213 -20.48 -11.58 17.66
C GLU A 213 -21.02 -11.63 19.08
N SER A 214 -20.58 -10.72 19.96
CA SER A 214 -21.07 -10.65 21.34
C SER A 214 -22.57 -10.39 21.47
N ARG A 215 -23.18 -9.62 20.54
CA ARG A 215 -24.64 -9.44 20.45
C ARG A 215 -25.38 -10.67 19.93
N THR A 216 -24.75 -11.47 19.07
CA THR A 216 -25.36 -12.69 18.51
C THR A 216 -25.29 -13.85 19.51
N THR A 217 -24.30 -13.83 20.40
CA THR A 217 -24.15 -14.78 21.51
C THR A 217 -24.87 -14.37 22.80
N ALA A 218 -25.49 -13.19 22.85
CA ALA A 218 -26.21 -12.72 24.03
C ALA A 218 -27.54 -13.50 24.17
N PRO A 219 -27.88 -14.06 25.35
CA PRO A 219 -29.18 -14.69 25.56
C PRO A 219 -30.28 -13.65 25.40
N THR A 220 -31.33 -14.00 24.66
CA THR A 220 -32.53 -13.17 24.54
C THR A 220 -33.22 -13.12 25.91
N HIS A 221 -32.95 -12.08 26.70
CA HIS A 221 -33.72 -11.81 27.90
C HIS A 221 -35.14 -11.39 27.48
N LYS A 222 -36.10 -12.31 27.62
CA LYS A 222 -37.53 -11.98 27.59
C LYS A 222 -37.81 -10.96 28.72
N PRO A 223 -38.48 -9.84 28.44
CA PRO A 223 -38.94 -8.94 29.49
C PRO A 223 -39.93 -9.70 30.40
N PRO A 224 -39.87 -9.50 31.73
CA PRO A 224 -40.84 -10.09 32.63
C PRO A 224 -42.24 -9.51 32.35
N ALA A 225 -43.24 -10.39 32.32
CA ALA A 225 -44.63 -10.04 32.05
C ALA A 225 -45.17 -9.04 33.10
N PRO A 226 -46.05 -8.10 32.72
CA PRO A 226 -46.61 -7.16 33.68
C PRO A 226 -47.51 -7.91 34.66
N LYS A 227 -47.27 -7.71 35.96
CA LYS A 227 -48.16 -8.20 37.02
C LYS A 227 -49.50 -7.48 36.91
N LYS A 228 -50.59 -8.23 36.75
CA LYS A 228 -51.95 -7.70 36.94
C LYS A 228 -52.13 -7.34 38.41
N GLU A 229 -52.44 -6.08 38.68
CA GLU A 229 -52.95 -5.64 39.99
C GLU A 229 -54.37 -6.19 40.20
N PRO A 230 -54.74 -6.57 41.43
CA PRO A 230 -56.12 -6.90 41.76
C PRO A 230 -56.92 -5.62 42.05
N GLU A 231 -58.06 -5.48 41.37
CA GLU A 231 -59.07 -4.45 41.62
C GLU A 231 -59.57 -4.49 43.08
N ARG A 232 -59.78 -3.32 43.67
CA ARG A 232 -60.64 -3.06 44.82
C ARG A 232 -61.48 -1.84 44.58
#